data_AF-A0A5P2D159-F1
#
_entry.id   AF-A0A5P2D159-F1
#
_cell.length_a   1.000
_cell.length_b   1.000
_cell.length_c   1.000
_cell.angle_alpha   90.00
_cell.angle_beta   90.00
_cell.angle_gamma   90.00
#
_symmetry.space_group_name_H-M   'P 1'
#
loop_
_entity.id
_entity.type
_entity.pdbx_description
1 polymer ?
#
loop_
_entity_poly.entity_id
_entity_poly.type
_entity_poly.pdbx_seq_one_letter_code
_entity_poly.pdbx_strand_id
1 'polypeptide(L)'
;MRSEGGSSNDLSGEVAGPVFQAGRIDGGIHVHMGAAPASGPAEPPFDAEALGQELRDAARTWRARFSQVDFVNLPRMPMLSDGEAVLRAARRAGVHGDRPLRGQGMAPGILASLLRPLFETWHTQAVPLDEDTVDRVPQGTLVSFEAEAQCANPPELPPAELTGNIARDPHLSFRVGERRVLVRFDPVWLTTSTAGGTLWNAAEEPVLFAGLGTVVRAAGGDRRPLVLSALVFGQPQTAAQAEWDYFTGQTLRSPAGLSDDDFRNEWSGSGQRARQKGVDAVESLTVGLFFDEDRVEPGQIDREVLARLLRVIPEHRRDLGVAIASVCHPQLYASGVRAVDLAAHLLAREPALWKTFTIPGLAAVLKETNLAVCAVSGLRPEQAGDLDDVLREEFEAYVGGVERDDGLWLHREVFPGHDRYRVVGAGLRLCYSEGDLAYGRIDQDDWDREPARWRTTGLFQDVAWEEDEARSAADEAEAAELLAGLYAVPDDPEADPEPGRDR
;
A
#
# COMPACT_ATOMS: atom_id res chain seq x y z
N MET A 1 67.46 16.49 -15.29
CA MET A 1 67.61 17.65 -14.37
C MET A 1 66.80 17.28 -13.13
N ARG A 2 67.46 16.98 -12.01
CA ARG A 2 67.57 17.83 -10.79
C ARG A 2 66.21 18.40 -10.35
N SER A 3 65.75 18.40 -9.10
CA SER A 3 66.13 17.83 -7.79
C SER A 3 65.16 18.48 -6.79
N GLU A 4 64.81 17.78 -5.69
CA GLU A 4 64.35 18.36 -4.40
C GLU A 4 62.94 19.01 -4.41
N GLY A 5 62.15 19.02 -3.33
CA GLY A 5 62.34 18.68 -1.93
C GLY A 5 61.02 19.02 -1.20
N GLY A 6 60.70 18.30 -0.12
CA GLY A 6 59.38 18.33 0.52
C GLY A 6 59.10 19.54 1.44
N SER A 7 57.86 19.59 1.93
CA SER A 7 57.52 20.22 3.20
C SER A 7 56.27 19.56 3.77
N SER A 8 56.45 19.00 4.97
CA SER A 8 55.43 18.67 5.95
C SER A 8 54.65 19.93 6.37
N ASN A 9 53.38 19.78 6.73
CA ASN A 9 52.74 20.58 7.78
C ASN A 9 51.59 19.79 8.41
N ASP A 10 51.88 19.28 9.60
CA ASP A 10 50.92 18.90 10.63
C ASP A 10 50.14 20.13 11.10
N LEU A 11 48.81 20.00 11.19
CA LEU A 11 47.96 20.89 11.97
C LEU A 11 47.00 20.03 12.82
N SER A 12 47.52 19.51 13.91
CA SER A 12 46.74 19.08 15.07
C SER A 12 46.28 20.31 15.84
N GLY A 13 45.02 20.70 15.68
CA GLY A 13 44.34 21.70 16.50
C GLY A 13 43.32 21.03 17.42
N GLU A 14 43.71 20.75 18.65
CA GLU A 14 42.79 20.40 19.74
C GLU A 14 41.89 21.60 20.06
N VAL A 15 40.58 21.41 19.95
CA VAL A 15 39.58 22.37 20.47
C VAL A 15 39.13 21.88 21.84
N ALA A 16 39.62 22.53 22.89
CA ALA A 16 39.19 22.33 24.26
C ALA A 16 37.72 22.78 24.43
N GLY A 17 36.85 21.84 24.81
CA GLY A 17 35.47 22.12 25.18
C GLY A 17 35.34 22.77 26.57
N PRO A 18 34.23 23.47 26.87
CA PRO A 18 34.04 24.12 28.15
C PRO A 18 33.75 23.11 29.27
N VAL A 19 34.47 23.26 30.37
CA VAL A 19 34.30 22.55 31.64
C VAL A 19 33.06 23.12 32.36
N PHE A 20 32.02 22.30 32.52
CA PHE A 20 30.89 22.62 33.39
C PHE A 20 31.26 22.37 34.85
N GLN A 21 31.36 23.44 35.63
CA GLN A 21 31.57 23.41 37.07
C GLN A 21 30.20 23.27 37.76
N ALA A 22 29.91 22.09 38.32
CA ALA A 22 28.72 21.88 39.13
C ALA A 22 28.90 22.54 40.51
N GLY A 23 28.30 23.70 40.69
CA GLY A 23 28.18 24.35 41.99
C GLY A 23 27.20 23.59 42.89
N ARG A 24 27.70 23.09 44.03
CA ARG A 24 26.91 22.50 45.11
C ARG A 24 26.10 23.59 45.80
N ILE A 25 24.77 23.51 45.72
CA ILE A 25 23.84 24.37 46.47
C ILE A 25 23.33 23.56 47.67
N ASP A 26 23.87 23.82 48.85
CA ASP A 26 23.32 23.31 50.11
C ASP A 26 22.14 24.22 50.52
N GLY A 27 20.91 23.78 50.24
CA GLY A 27 19.67 24.42 50.66
C GLY A 27 18.82 23.46 51.49
N GLY A 28 18.83 23.63 52.81
CA GLY A 28 18.00 22.85 53.73
C GLY A 28 16.51 23.17 53.56
N ILE A 29 15.74 22.19 53.11
CA ILE A 29 14.26 22.24 53.06
C ILE A 29 13.73 21.44 54.25
N HIS A 30 13.07 22.11 55.19
CA HIS A 30 12.28 21.47 56.23
C HIS A 30 10.96 20.97 55.63
N VAL A 31 10.82 19.66 55.44
CA VAL A 31 9.57 19.01 55.04
C VAL A 31 8.74 18.68 56.28
N HIS A 32 7.58 19.32 56.42
CA HIS A 32 6.56 18.90 57.37
C HIS A 32 5.88 17.62 56.85
N MET A 33 6.09 16.50 57.53
CA MET A 33 5.33 15.26 57.27
C MET A 33 3.92 15.38 57.85
N GLY A 34 2.96 15.74 57.00
CA GLY A 34 1.53 15.51 57.24
C GLY A 34 1.16 14.05 56.96
N ALA A 35 0.27 13.49 57.76
CA ALA A 35 -0.18 12.09 57.67
C ALA A 35 -0.70 11.74 56.27
N ALA A 36 -0.26 10.59 55.75
CA ALA A 36 -0.62 10.09 54.42
C ALA A 36 -2.12 9.76 54.34
N PRO A 37 -2.83 10.20 53.28
CA PRO A 37 -4.19 9.74 53.01
C PRO A 37 -4.20 8.25 52.69
N ALA A 38 -5.24 7.56 53.14
CA ALA A 38 -5.42 6.12 53.01
C ALA A 38 -5.28 5.67 51.54
N SER A 39 -4.46 4.65 51.34
CA SER A 39 -4.15 4.01 50.07
C SER A 39 -5.43 3.51 49.40
N GLY A 40 -5.85 4.19 48.33
CA GLY A 40 -6.78 3.62 47.36
C GLY A 40 -6.17 2.36 46.72
N PRO A 41 -6.97 1.52 46.06
CA PRO A 41 -6.44 0.39 45.29
C PRO A 41 -5.39 0.94 44.32
N ALA A 42 -4.16 0.41 44.41
CA ALA A 42 -3.08 0.81 43.52
C ALA A 42 -3.54 0.57 42.08
N GLU A 43 -3.52 1.62 41.25
CA GLU A 43 -3.71 1.46 39.81
C GLU A 43 -2.73 0.38 39.32
N PRO A 44 -3.19 -0.56 38.49
CA PRO A 44 -2.29 -1.57 37.92
C PRO A 44 -1.12 -0.84 37.24
N PRO A 45 0.11 -1.38 37.37
CA PRO A 45 1.28 -0.75 36.78
C PRO A 45 1.06 -0.57 35.27
N PHE A 46 1.34 0.64 34.79
CA PHE A 46 1.29 0.96 33.36
C PHE A 46 2.21 0.00 32.58
N ASP A 47 1.60 -0.86 31.77
CA ASP A 47 2.31 -1.81 30.93
C ASP A 47 2.65 -1.15 29.59
N ALA A 48 3.86 -0.60 29.51
CA ALA A 48 4.37 0.05 28.30
C ALA A 48 4.52 -0.92 27.13
N GLU A 49 4.73 -2.22 27.39
CA GLU A 49 4.90 -3.24 26.35
C GLU A 49 3.55 -3.60 25.73
N ALA A 50 2.52 -3.82 26.56
CA ALA A 50 1.16 -4.05 26.09
C ALA A 50 0.63 -2.86 25.28
N LEU A 51 0.86 -1.62 25.74
CA LEU A 51 0.48 -0.43 24.97
C LEU A 51 1.26 -0.33 23.65
N GLY A 52 2.55 -0.64 23.67
CA GLY A 52 3.38 -0.65 22.46
C GLY A 52 2.87 -1.65 21.43
N GLN A 53 2.46 -2.84 21.87
CA GLN A 53 1.86 -3.85 21.00
C GLN A 53 0.52 -3.38 20.44
N GLU A 54 -0.36 -2.84 21.28
CA GLU A 54 -1.67 -2.38 20.82
C GLU A 54 -1.57 -1.23 19.82
N LEU A 55 -0.59 -0.33 19.98
CA LEU A 55 -0.34 0.73 18.99
C LEU A 55 0.27 0.19 17.69
N ARG A 56 1.05 -0.90 17.75
CA ARG A 56 1.50 -1.60 16.53
C ARG A 56 0.33 -2.28 15.84
N ASP A 57 -0.56 -2.92 16.59
CA ASP A 57 -1.78 -3.56 16.08
C ASP A 57 -2.76 -2.52 15.50
N ALA A 58 -2.77 -1.31 16.05
CA ALA A 58 -3.57 -0.19 15.56
C ALA A 58 -2.91 0.55 14.37
N ALA A 59 -1.60 0.41 14.16
CA ALA A 59 -0.91 1.06 13.05
C ALA A 59 -1.40 0.49 11.73
N ARG A 60 -1.69 1.38 10.78
CA ARG A 60 -2.18 1.01 9.45
C ARG A 60 -1.28 1.59 8.38
N THR A 61 -1.21 0.90 7.25
CA THR A 61 -0.59 1.44 6.04
C THR A 61 -1.30 2.73 5.64
N TRP A 62 -0.55 3.82 5.51
CA TRP A 62 -1.07 5.14 5.19
C TRP A 62 -1.01 5.41 3.69
N ARG A 63 -2.18 5.52 3.05
CA ARG A 63 -2.34 5.87 1.63
C ARG A 63 -3.31 7.04 1.40
N ALA A 64 -2.77 8.17 0.95
CA ALA A 64 -3.53 9.40 0.71
C ALA A 64 -3.87 9.62 -0.74
N ARG A 65 -5.12 9.95 -1.03
CA ARG A 65 -5.42 10.69 -2.26
C ARG A 65 -5.69 12.13 -1.92
N PHE A 66 -4.80 13.00 -2.38
CA PHE A 66 -4.94 14.43 -2.23
C PHE A 66 -5.54 15.02 -3.50
N SER A 67 -6.56 15.86 -3.34
CA SER A 67 -6.94 16.82 -4.39
C SER A 67 -5.86 17.91 -4.49
N GLN A 68 -5.30 18.30 -3.35
CA GLN A 68 -4.20 19.24 -3.23
C GLN A 68 -3.24 18.82 -2.11
N VAL A 69 -1.94 18.72 -2.41
CA VAL A 69 -0.90 18.54 -1.39
C VAL A 69 -0.46 19.93 -0.95
N ASP A 70 -0.76 20.34 0.28
CA ASP A 70 -0.53 21.72 0.74
C ASP A 70 0.86 21.92 1.35
N PHE A 71 1.35 20.92 2.07
CA PHE A 71 2.57 20.99 2.84
C PHE A 71 3.34 19.69 2.76
N VAL A 72 4.66 19.76 2.58
CA VAL A 72 5.56 18.61 2.63
C VAL A 72 6.88 19.03 3.27
N ASN A 73 7.19 18.47 4.44
CA ASN A 73 8.42 18.71 5.17
C ASN A 73 9.58 17.91 4.54
N LEU A 74 10.02 18.34 3.35
CA LEU A 74 11.02 17.65 2.54
C LEU A 74 12.26 17.18 3.32
N PRO A 75 12.88 17.97 4.23
CA PRO A 75 14.05 17.52 4.98
C PRO A 75 13.80 16.32 5.89
N ARG A 76 12.54 16.09 6.29
CA ARG A 76 12.16 14.99 7.21
C ARG A 76 11.55 13.79 6.50
N MET A 77 11.16 13.91 5.23
CA MET A 77 10.63 12.79 4.45
C MET A 77 11.56 11.57 4.40
N PRO A 78 12.91 11.72 4.32
CA PRO A 78 13.82 10.57 4.30
C PRO A 78 13.85 9.75 5.59
N MET A 79 13.25 10.26 6.67
CA MET A 79 13.13 9.52 7.93
C MET A 79 12.01 8.47 7.91
N LEU A 80 11.18 8.48 6.86
CA LEU A 80 10.07 7.53 6.68
C LEU A 80 10.49 6.37 5.78
N SER A 81 9.82 5.23 5.95
CA SER A 81 9.83 4.12 4.98
C SER A 81 9.47 4.64 3.60
N ASP A 82 10.23 4.28 2.56
CA ASP A 82 10.10 4.78 1.19
C ASP A 82 10.24 6.32 1.00
N GLY A 83 10.73 7.05 2.01
CA GLY A 83 10.95 8.51 1.93
C GLY A 83 11.87 8.95 0.78
N GLU A 84 12.73 8.06 0.29
CA GLU A 84 13.61 8.31 -0.87
C GLU A 84 12.80 8.54 -2.16
N ALA A 85 11.62 7.95 -2.30
CA ALA A 85 10.75 8.18 -3.45
C ALA A 85 10.31 9.66 -3.54
N VAL A 86 10.04 10.28 -2.38
CA VAL A 86 9.71 11.70 -2.27
C VAL A 86 10.91 12.57 -2.65
N LEU A 87 12.13 12.18 -2.24
CA LEU A 87 13.34 12.88 -2.66
C LEU A 87 13.60 12.74 -4.17
N ARG A 88 13.36 11.57 -4.77
CA ARG A 88 13.43 11.39 -6.22
C ARG A 88 12.43 12.29 -6.94
N ALA A 89 11.20 12.39 -6.45
CA ALA A 89 10.19 13.30 -6.99
C ALA A 89 10.63 14.77 -6.87
N ALA A 90 11.18 15.18 -5.72
CA ALA A 90 11.76 16.52 -5.51
C ALA A 90 12.88 16.83 -6.52
N ARG A 91 13.84 15.92 -6.69
CA ARG A 91 14.91 16.08 -7.69
C ARG A 91 14.36 16.20 -9.11
N ARG A 92 13.38 15.37 -9.47
CA ARG A 92 12.71 15.41 -10.79
C ARG A 92 11.95 16.71 -11.03
N ALA A 93 11.34 17.28 -9.99
CA ALA A 93 10.68 18.58 -10.04
C ALA A 93 11.65 19.77 -10.12
N GLY A 94 12.96 19.53 -9.91
CA GLY A 94 13.96 20.59 -9.80
C GLY A 94 13.96 21.31 -8.45
N VAL A 95 13.43 20.66 -7.40
CA VAL A 95 13.42 21.21 -6.04
C VAL A 95 14.72 20.87 -5.31
N HIS A 96 15.31 21.89 -4.69
CA HIS A 96 16.43 21.76 -3.78
C HIS A 96 15.92 21.54 -2.35
N GLY A 97 16.15 20.34 -1.80
CA GLY A 97 15.66 19.93 -0.48
C GLY A 97 16.31 20.63 0.71
N ASP A 98 17.43 21.34 0.49
CA ASP A 98 18.14 22.14 1.50
C ASP A 98 17.65 23.60 1.57
N ARG A 99 16.68 23.98 0.74
CA ARG A 99 16.14 25.34 0.65
C ARG A 99 14.62 25.32 0.84
N PRO A 100 14.04 26.39 1.39
CA PRO A 100 12.59 26.61 1.36
C PRO A 100 11.97 26.32 -0.01
N LEU A 101 10.80 25.69 -0.05
CA LEU A 101 10.07 25.49 -1.32
C LEU A 101 9.73 26.85 -1.95
N ARG A 102 9.39 27.81 -1.10
CA ARG A 102 9.12 29.17 -1.54
C ARG A 102 10.35 29.82 -2.17
N GLY A 103 10.17 30.41 -3.35
CA GLY A 103 11.24 31.04 -4.10
C GLY A 103 11.92 30.14 -5.15
N GLN A 104 11.52 28.87 -5.23
CA GLN A 104 12.01 27.93 -6.25
C GLN A 104 11.16 27.93 -7.56
N GLY A 105 10.47 29.04 -7.84
CA GLY A 105 9.66 29.20 -9.06
C GLY A 105 8.48 28.23 -9.13
N MET A 106 8.35 27.52 -10.25
CA MET A 106 7.28 26.54 -10.51
C MET A 106 7.56 25.15 -9.94
N ALA A 107 8.79 24.88 -9.50
CA ALA A 107 9.23 23.57 -9.04
C ALA A 107 8.36 23.00 -7.89
N PRO A 108 7.93 23.79 -6.89
CA PRO A 108 7.03 23.29 -5.84
C PRO A 108 5.66 22.79 -6.34
N GLY A 109 5.10 23.43 -7.37
CA GLY A 109 3.84 22.99 -7.98
C GLY A 109 4.00 21.69 -8.78
N ILE A 110 5.13 21.53 -9.48
CA ILE A 110 5.49 20.28 -10.16
C ILE A 110 5.74 19.17 -9.13
N LEU A 111 6.39 19.50 -8.01
CA LEU A 111 6.57 18.55 -6.91
C LEU A 111 5.23 18.08 -6.37
N ALA A 112 4.31 18.99 -6.06
CA ALA A 112 2.98 18.61 -5.58
C ALA A 112 2.26 17.65 -6.53
N SER A 113 2.34 17.88 -7.85
CA SER A 113 1.72 16.98 -8.83
C SER A 113 2.38 15.61 -8.92
N LEU A 114 3.71 15.53 -8.73
CA LEU A 114 4.45 14.26 -8.67
C LEU A 114 4.21 13.49 -7.37
N LEU A 115 3.94 14.18 -6.26
CA LEU A 115 3.73 13.53 -4.95
C LEU A 115 2.33 12.96 -4.78
N ARG A 116 1.31 13.54 -5.45
CA ARG A 116 -0.06 13.02 -5.39
C ARG A 116 -0.12 11.49 -5.61
N PRO A 117 0.30 10.94 -6.77
CA PRO A 117 0.23 9.49 -7.02
C PRO A 117 1.10 8.68 -6.05
N LEU A 118 2.27 9.20 -5.67
CA LEU A 118 3.16 8.55 -4.70
C LEU A 118 2.48 8.38 -3.34
N PHE A 119 1.74 9.37 -2.87
CA PHE A 119 1.04 9.26 -1.59
C PHE A 119 -0.15 8.29 -1.64
N GLU A 120 -0.71 8.01 -2.82
CA GLU A 120 -1.76 6.98 -3.00
C GLU A 120 -1.20 5.57 -2.87
N THR A 121 0.06 5.37 -3.28
CA THR A 121 0.76 4.07 -3.25
C THR A 121 1.72 3.92 -2.07
N TRP A 122 1.82 4.92 -1.19
CA TRP A 122 2.82 4.88 -0.12
C TRP A 122 2.47 3.83 0.95
N HIS A 123 3.48 3.09 1.44
CA HIS A 123 3.28 1.99 2.39
C HIS A 123 3.76 2.29 3.82
N THR A 124 3.86 3.57 4.19
CA THR A 124 4.29 3.93 5.55
C THR A 124 3.21 3.58 6.58
N GLN A 125 3.57 2.84 7.63
CA GLN A 125 2.65 2.54 8.73
C GLN A 125 2.53 3.73 9.69
N ALA A 126 1.31 4.15 10.00
CA ALA A 126 1.02 5.22 10.94
C ALA A 126 -0.19 4.86 11.81
N VAL A 127 -0.18 5.30 13.07
CA VAL A 127 -1.34 5.13 13.96
C VAL A 127 -2.40 6.17 13.60
N PRO A 128 -3.62 5.76 13.18
CA PRO A 128 -4.70 6.71 12.92
C PRO A 128 -5.10 7.42 14.21
N LEU A 129 -5.26 8.74 14.18
CA LEU A 129 -5.80 9.49 15.31
C LEU A 129 -7.33 9.44 15.30
N ASP A 130 -7.89 8.62 16.18
CA ASP A 130 -9.32 8.46 16.44
C ASP A 130 -9.57 8.49 17.97
N GLU A 131 -10.83 8.31 18.38
CA GLU A 131 -11.19 8.35 19.81
C GLU A 131 -10.50 7.27 20.64
N ASP A 132 -10.13 6.15 20.01
CA ASP A 132 -9.50 5.01 20.69
C ASP A 132 -7.99 5.21 20.88
N THR A 133 -7.33 5.92 19.96
CA THR A 133 -5.87 6.07 19.96
C THR A 133 -5.37 7.42 20.48
N VAL A 134 -6.16 8.50 20.37
CA VAL A 134 -5.67 9.88 20.56
C VAL A 134 -5.06 10.16 21.94
N ASP A 135 -5.56 9.50 22.98
CA ASP A 135 -5.09 9.67 24.36
C ASP A 135 -3.90 8.79 24.72
N ARG A 136 -3.51 7.90 23.81
CA ARG A 136 -2.61 6.77 24.10
C ARG A 136 -1.31 6.82 23.30
N VAL A 137 -1.28 7.61 22.24
CA VAL A 137 -0.10 7.78 21.38
C VAL A 137 1.06 8.47 22.12
N PRO A 138 2.21 7.80 22.31
CA PRO A 138 3.36 8.40 22.98
C PRO A 138 4.09 9.40 22.06
N GLN A 139 4.99 10.17 22.66
CA GLN A 139 5.87 11.05 21.91
C GLN A 139 6.80 10.23 20.99
N GLY A 140 7.00 10.70 19.76
CA GLY A 140 7.79 10.04 18.74
C GLY A 140 6.98 9.15 17.80
N THR A 141 5.74 8.80 18.15
CA THR A 141 4.88 7.98 17.28
C THR A 141 4.52 8.72 16.00
N LEU A 142 4.61 8.01 14.88
CA LEU A 142 4.09 8.46 13.60
C LEU A 142 2.58 8.23 13.58
N VAL A 143 1.83 9.30 13.33
CA VAL A 143 0.38 9.28 13.35
C VAL A 143 -0.18 9.85 12.05
N SER A 144 -1.36 9.37 11.67
CA SER A 144 -2.15 9.91 10.57
C SER A 144 -3.41 10.59 11.09
N PHE A 145 -3.93 11.55 10.33
CA PHE A 145 -5.18 12.21 10.66
C PHE A 145 -5.96 12.55 9.39
N GLU A 146 -7.28 12.57 9.50
CA GLU A 146 -8.22 13.16 8.55
C GLU A 146 -9.30 13.86 9.37
N ALA A 147 -9.30 15.20 9.36
CA ALA A 147 -10.18 15.98 10.22
C ALA A 147 -10.49 17.36 9.64
N GLU A 148 -11.69 17.86 9.92
CA GLU A 148 -12.00 19.27 9.76
C GLU A 148 -11.17 20.08 10.76
N ALA A 149 -10.23 20.86 10.24
CA ALA A 149 -9.30 21.63 11.05
C ALA A 149 -9.40 23.11 10.71
N GLN A 150 -9.21 23.93 11.74
CA GLN A 150 -9.01 25.37 11.59
C GLN A 150 -7.52 25.70 11.60
N CYS A 151 -7.11 26.65 10.77
CA CYS A 151 -5.75 27.19 10.81
C CYS A 151 -5.68 28.37 11.77
N ALA A 152 -4.90 28.22 12.84
CA ALA A 152 -4.56 29.32 13.72
C ALA A 152 -3.24 29.95 13.27
N ASN A 153 -3.17 31.29 13.31
CA ASN A 153 -2.05 32.09 12.82
C ASN A 153 -1.70 31.73 11.36
N PRO A 154 -2.64 31.93 10.40
CA PRO A 154 -2.37 31.60 9.01
C PRO A 154 -1.11 32.33 8.52
N PRO A 155 -0.29 31.68 7.69
CA PRO A 155 1.02 32.23 7.35
C PRO A 155 0.90 33.51 6.52
N GLU A 156 1.64 34.53 6.94
CA GLU A 156 1.79 35.79 6.20
C GLU A 156 2.67 35.59 4.95
N LEU A 157 2.60 36.55 4.02
CA LEU A 157 3.44 36.60 2.83
C LEU A 157 4.31 37.86 2.87
N PRO A 158 5.62 37.75 3.16
CA PRO A 158 6.42 36.53 3.36
C PRO A 158 6.20 35.84 4.71
N PRO A 159 6.42 34.51 4.82
CA PRO A 159 6.29 33.81 6.09
C PRO A 159 7.31 34.34 7.10
N ALA A 160 6.83 34.63 8.31
CA ALA A 160 7.69 34.95 9.43
C ALA A 160 8.45 33.71 9.92
N GLU A 161 9.63 33.91 10.52
CA GLU A 161 10.35 32.85 11.19
C GLU A 161 9.52 32.30 12.37
N LEU A 162 9.56 30.98 12.55
CA LEU A 162 8.86 30.33 13.66
C LEU A 162 9.45 30.76 15.00
N THR A 163 8.59 31.16 15.92
CA THR A 163 8.99 31.61 17.27
C THR A 163 9.25 30.45 18.23
N GLY A 164 8.80 29.25 17.88
CA GLY A 164 8.79 28.08 18.75
C GLY A 164 7.58 28.04 19.68
N ASN A 165 6.80 29.12 19.80
CA ASN A 165 5.59 29.19 20.59
C ASN A 165 4.35 28.86 19.74
N ILE A 166 3.71 27.73 20.02
CA ILE A 166 2.49 27.27 19.32
C ILE A 166 1.38 28.31 19.25
N ALA A 167 1.24 29.17 20.27
CA ALA A 167 0.19 30.18 20.28
C ALA A 167 0.42 31.31 19.25
N ARG A 168 1.65 31.45 18.75
CA ARG A 168 2.07 32.47 17.77
C ARG A 168 2.45 31.88 16.42
N ASP A 169 2.86 30.62 16.40
CA ASP A 169 3.26 29.91 15.19
C ASP A 169 2.02 29.40 14.42
N PRO A 170 2.10 29.28 13.08
CA PRO A 170 1.08 28.62 12.27
C PRO A 170 0.85 27.17 12.71
N HIS A 171 -0.43 26.80 12.86
CA HIS A 171 -0.80 25.41 13.15
C HIS A 171 -2.24 25.11 12.74
N LEU A 172 -2.51 23.84 12.43
CA LEU A 172 -3.88 23.33 12.33
C LEU A 172 -4.38 22.93 13.71
N SER A 173 -5.67 23.11 13.97
CA SER A 173 -6.32 22.75 15.24
C SER A 173 -7.64 22.04 14.95
N PHE A 174 -7.82 20.86 15.51
CA PHE A 174 -9.07 20.09 15.45
C PHE A 174 -9.30 19.32 16.77
N ARG A 175 -10.44 18.63 16.87
CA ARG A 175 -10.76 17.75 18.01
C ARG A 175 -10.96 16.32 17.54
N VAL A 176 -10.57 15.39 18.40
CA VAL A 176 -10.88 13.95 18.29
C VAL A 176 -11.47 13.55 19.63
N GLY A 177 -12.76 13.22 19.65
CA GLY A 177 -13.55 13.15 20.88
C GLY A 177 -13.38 14.43 21.72
N GLU A 178 -12.93 14.26 22.97
CA GLU A 178 -12.67 15.37 23.88
C GLU A 178 -11.27 15.99 23.78
N ARG A 179 -10.37 15.36 23.01
CA ARG A 179 -8.98 15.80 22.89
C ARG A 179 -8.82 16.83 21.80
N ARG A 180 -8.13 17.94 22.11
CA ARG A 180 -7.67 18.91 21.11
C ARG A 180 -6.32 18.45 20.53
N VAL A 181 -6.22 18.46 19.20
CA VAL A 181 -5.00 18.14 18.45
C VAL A 181 -4.49 19.41 17.77
N LEU A 182 -3.18 19.67 17.88
CA LEU A 182 -2.51 20.80 17.25
C LEU A 182 -1.42 20.30 16.31
N VAL A 183 -1.48 20.64 15.03
CA VAL A 183 -0.51 20.22 14.02
C VAL A 183 0.36 21.40 13.63
N ARG A 184 1.61 21.38 14.09
CA ARG A 184 2.61 22.40 13.77
C ARG A 184 3.19 22.18 12.38
N PHE A 185 3.39 23.26 11.66
CA PHE A 185 4.08 23.22 10.38
C PHE A 185 4.92 24.48 10.17
N ASP A 186 5.97 24.35 9.36
CA ASP A 186 6.82 25.48 8.98
C ASP A 186 6.40 25.96 7.58
N PRO A 187 5.84 27.18 7.46
CA PRO A 187 5.24 27.65 6.21
C PRO A 187 6.23 27.80 5.05
N VAL A 188 7.54 27.73 5.30
CA VAL A 188 8.55 27.70 4.23
C VAL A 188 8.49 26.43 3.36
N TRP A 189 7.79 25.39 3.85
CA TRP A 189 7.56 24.12 3.16
C TRP A 189 6.15 23.96 2.58
N LEU A 190 5.40 25.06 2.43
CA LEU A 190 4.17 25.05 1.64
C LEU A 190 4.48 24.85 0.15
N THR A 191 3.70 23.99 -0.49
CA THR A 191 3.95 23.54 -1.87
C THR A 191 3.51 24.57 -2.91
N THR A 192 2.48 25.36 -2.62
CA THR A 192 1.88 26.28 -3.61
C THR A 192 1.32 27.55 -2.94
N SER A 193 1.07 28.58 -3.74
CA SER A 193 0.30 29.75 -3.28
C SER A 193 -1.14 29.38 -2.91
N THR A 194 -1.72 28.40 -3.60
CA THR A 194 -3.06 27.88 -3.31
C THR A 194 -3.10 27.25 -1.92
N ALA A 195 -2.05 26.56 -1.49
CA ALA A 195 -1.92 26.04 -0.12
C ALA A 195 -2.00 27.17 0.92
N GLY A 196 -1.37 28.32 0.65
CA GLY A 196 -1.53 29.51 1.46
C GLY A 196 -2.98 29.98 1.53
N GLY A 197 -3.67 30.07 0.37
CA GLY A 197 -5.10 30.41 0.31
C GLY A 197 -5.98 29.43 1.09
N THR A 198 -5.74 28.12 0.96
CA THR A 198 -6.46 27.08 1.70
C THR A 198 -6.31 27.27 3.22
N LEU A 199 -5.11 27.58 3.70
CA LEU A 199 -4.86 27.85 5.12
C LEU A 199 -5.53 29.14 5.60
N TRP A 200 -5.60 30.18 4.76
CA TRP A 200 -6.34 31.40 5.07
C TRP A 200 -7.85 31.14 5.18
N ASN A 201 -8.42 30.37 4.24
CA ASN A 201 -9.82 29.94 4.33
C ASN A 201 -10.07 29.11 5.60
N ALA A 202 -9.14 28.20 5.92
CA ALA A 202 -9.19 27.40 7.14
C ALA A 202 -9.12 28.22 8.43
N ALA A 203 -8.65 29.48 8.37
CA ALA A 203 -8.65 30.38 9.52
C ALA A 203 -10.05 30.94 9.82
N GLU A 204 -10.91 31.02 8.80
CA GLU A 204 -12.28 31.52 8.90
C GLU A 204 -13.26 30.37 9.18
N GLU A 205 -13.13 29.27 8.44
CA GLU A 205 -14.04 28.12 8.52
C GLU A 205 -13.25 26.80 8.57
N PRO A 206 -13.70 25.78 9.33
CA PRO A 206 -13.04 24.47 9.31
C PRO A 206 -12.96 23.88 7.90
N VAL A 207 -11.78 23.39 7.52
CA VAL A 207 -11.54 22.72 6.22
C VAL A 207 -11.05 21.31 6.50
N LEU A 208 -11.51 20.34 5.70
CA LEU A 208 -11.04 18.96 5.81
C LEU A 208 -9.59 18.86 5.34
N PHE A 209 -8.71 18.42 6.24
CA PHE A 209 -7.32 18.09 5.93
C PHE A 209 -7.04 16.64 6.27
N ALA A 210 -6.13 16.04 5.51
CA ALA A 210 -5.53 14.77 5.85
C ALA A 210 -4.00 14.86 5.82
N GLY A 211 -3.32 14.02 6.59
CA GLY A 211 -1.86 14.09 6.66
C GLY A 211 -1.18 13.09 7.58
N LEU A 212 0.14 13.24 7.65
CA LEU A 212 1.04 12.54 8.57
C LEU A 212 1.75 13.55 9.47
N GLY A 213 1.97 13.14 10.72
CA GLY A 213 2.81 13.88 11.64
C GLY A 213 3.44 12.99 12.70
N THR A 214 4.51 13.49 13.31
CA THR A 214 5.12 12.85 14.47
C THR A 214 4.60 13.51 15.73
N VAL A 215 4.21 12.72 16.74
CA VAL A 215 3.83 13.24 18.04
C VAL A 215 5.06 13.88 18.70
N VAL A 216 5.05 15.21 18.88
CA VAL A 216 6.13 15.93 19.58
C VAL A 216 5.81 16.20 21.04
N ARG A 217 4.53 16.11 21.41
CA ARG A 217 4.08 16.17 22.79
C ARG A 217 2.82 15.33 22.93
N ALA A 218 2.93 14.23 23.67
CA ALA A 218 1.82 13.35 23.98
C ALA A 218 0.73 14.07 24.79
N ALA A 219 -0.48 13.54 24.73
CA ALA A 219 -1.55 13.91 25.65
C ALA A 219 -1.09 13.65 27.10
N GLY A 220 -1.18 14.64 27.97
CA GLY A 220 -0.76 14.50 29.37
C GLY A 220 -1.78 15.15 30.31
N GLY A 221 -2.45 14.35 31.14
CA GLY A 221 -3.57 14.78 31.99
C GLY A 221 -4.79 15.28 31.19
N ASP A 222 -5.87 15.58 31.91
CA ASP A 222 -7.24 15.75 31.35
C ASP A 222 -7.43 16.88 30.33
N ARG A 223 -6.44 17.77 30.09
CA ARG A 223 -6.66 18.96 29.25
C ARG A 223 -5.51 19.41 28.36
N ARG A 224 -4.37 18.72 28.34
CA ARG A 224 -3.27 19.14 27.45
C ARG A 224 -3.55 18.68 26.02
N PRO A 225 -3.39 19.57 25.02
CA PRO A 225 -3.56 19.17 23.63
C PRO A 225 -2.41 18.26 23.18
N LEU A 226 -2.75 17.26 22.36
CA LEU A 226 -1.78 16.48 21.61
C LEU A 226 -1.14 17.40 20.57
N VAL A 227 0.19 17.40 20.47
CA VAL A 227 0.90 18.25 19.49
C VAL A 227 1.68 17.38 18.53
N LEU A 228 1.43 17.60 17.25
CA LEU A 228 2.08 16.94 16.14
C LEU A 228 3.05 17.91 15.44
N SER A 229 4.13 17.38 14.91
CA SER A 229 4.91 18.05 13.87
C SER A 229 4.52 17.45 12.52
N ALA A 230 3.96 18.27 11.63
CA ALA A 230 3.57 17.83 10.30
C ALA A 230 4.78 17.32 9.51
N LEU A 231 4.55 16.23 8.78
CA LEU A 231 5.42 15.71 7.72
C LEU A 231 4.81 16.00 6.35
N VAL A 232 3.52 15.74 6.19
CA VAL A 232 2.73 16.09 5.01
C VAL A 232 1.30 16.36 5.43
N PHE A 233 0.65 17.33 4.78
CA PHE A 233 -0.80 17.42 4.80
C PHE A 233 -1.32 18.09 3.53
N GLY A 234 -2.61 17.92 3.29
CA GLY A 234 -3.32 18.52 2.18
C GLY A 234 -4.83 18.28 2.28
N GLN A 235 -5.54 18.75 1.27
CA GLN A 235 -6.97 18.47 1.12
C GLN A 235 -7.14 17.07 0.50
N PRO A 236 -7.82 16.14 1.19
CA PRO A 236 -8.11 14.84 0.60
C PRO A 236 -9.02 15.01 -0.62
N GLN A 237 -8.88 14.11 -1.59
CA GLN A 237 -9.84 13.99 -2.68
C GLN A 237 -11.11 13.30 -2.15
N THR A 238 -12.27 13.87 -2.42
CA THR A 238 -13.55 13.25 -2.03
C THR A 238 -13.90 12.09 -2.96
N ALA A 239 -14.74 11.15 -2.51
CA ALA A 239 -15.23 10.06 -3.36
C ALA A 239 -15.91 10.59 -4.63
N ALA A 240 -16.76 11.61 -4.50
CA ALA A 240 -17.43 12.26 -5.62
C ALA A 240 -16.45 12.92 -6.61
N GLN A 241 -15.36 13.52 -6.12
CA GLN A 241 -14.31 14.06 -7.01
C GLN A 241 -13.59 12.95 -7.76
N ALA A 242 -13.23 11.86 -7.08
CA ALA A 242 -12.55 10.72 -7.70
C ALA A 242 -13.45 10.01 -8.74
N GLU A 243 -14.73 9.85 -8.42
CA GLU A 243 -15.74 9.30 -9.31
C GLU A 243 -15.93 10.19 -10.55
N TRP A 244 -16.03 11.51 -10.37
CA TRP A 244 -16.12 12.45 -11.48
C TRP A 244 -14.88 12.42 -12.37
N ASP A 245 -13.68 12.40 -11.77
CA ASP A 245 -12.41 12.30 -12.51
C ASP A 245 -12.31 10.98 -13.30
N TYR A 246 -12.88 9.89 -12.77
CA TYR A 246 -13.03 8.63 -13.50
C TYR A 246 -13.95 8.78 -14.71
N PHE A 247 -15.20 9.21 -14.50
CA PHE A 247 -16.19 9.30 -15.59
C PHE A 247 -15.80 10.27 -16.71
N THR A 248 -15.13 11.36 -16.36
CA THR A 248 -14.70 12.37 -17.35
C THR A 248 -13.52 11.91 -18.22
N GLY A 249 -12.77 10.90 -17.78
CA GLY A 249 -11.61 10.41 -18.54
C GLY A 249 -11.68 8.97 -18.99
N GLN A 250 -12.74 8.21 -18.65
CA GLN A 250 -12.80 6.77 -18.95
C GLN A 250 -12.67 6.50 -20.45
N THR A 251 -11.91 5.46 -20.80
CA THR A 251 -11.77 4.97 -22.17
C THR A 251 -12.62 3.75 -22.45
N LEU A 252 -12.95 3.00 -21.39
CA LEU A 252 -13.89 1.89 -21.44
C LEU A 252 -15.26 2.32 -20.93
N ARG A 253 -16.29 1.58 -21.34
CA ARG A 253 -17.62 1.72 -20.73
C ARG A 253 -17.53 1.33 -19.27
N SER A 254 -18.12 2.11 -18.39
CA SER A 254 -18.10 1.84 -16.95
C SER A 254 -18.71 0.46 -16.65
N PRO A 255 -18.08 -0.34 -15.77
CA PRO A 255 -18.66 -1.59 -15.32
C PRO A 255 -19.95 -1.34 -14.52
N ALA A 256 -20.83 -2.35 -14.51
CA ALA A 256 -22.01 -2.32 -13.66
C ALA A 256 -21.62 -2.49 -12.18
N GLY A 257 -22.39 -1.89 -11.27
CA GLY A 257 -22.16 -2.03 -9.83
C GLY A 257 -21.09 -1.12 -9.24
N LEU A 258 -20.70 -0.05 -9.94
CA LEU A 258 -19.89 1.02 -9.34
C LEU A 258 -20.67 1.74 -8.25
N SER A 259 -19.99 2.05 -7.16
CA SER A 259 -20.50 2.74 -5.98
C SER A 259 -19.49 3.75 -5.45
N ASP A 260 -19.97 4.73 -4.67
CA ASP A 260 -19.11 5.71 -4.00
C ASP A 260 -18.00 5.05 -3.16
N ASP A 261 -18.28 3.88 -2.57
CA ASP A 261 -17.34 3.11 -1.76
C ASP A 261 -16.10 2.69 -2.56
N ASP A 262 -16.26 2.44 -3.86
CA ASP A 262 -15.15 2.08 -4.77
C ASP A 262 -14.16 3.24 -4.98
N PHE A 263 -14.59 4.45 -4.67
CA PHE A 263 -13.83 5.69 -4.81
C PHE A 263 -13.52 6.36 -3.47
N ARG A 264 -13.77 5.72 -2.31
CA ARG A 264 -13.42 6.28 -0.99
C ARG A 264 -11.93 6.14 -0.66
N ASN A 265 -11.40 7.00 0.20
CA ASN A 265 -10.02 6.84 0.70
C ASN A 265 -9.98 5.70 1.73
N GLU A 266 -8.98 4.83 1.62
CA GLU A 266 -8.78 3.66 2.52
C GLU A 266 -8.60 4.03 4.00
N TRP A 267 -8.43 5.32 4.30
CA TRP A 267 -8.32 5.88 5.65
C TRP A 267 -9.60 5.97 6.45
N SER A 268 -10.74 6.03 5.76
CA SER A 268 -12.01 6.22 6.44
C SER A 268 -12.32 4.95 7.25
N GLY A 269 -11.97 4.98 8.53
CA GLY A 269 -12.05 3.90 9.51
C GLY A 269 -13.44 3.36 9.78
N SER A 270 -14.40 3.54 8.87
CA SER A 270 -15.65 2.80 8.87
C SER A 270 -15.33 1.34 8.56
N GLY A 271 -15.24 0.54 9.63
CA GLY A 271 -14.89 -0.87 9.56
C GLY A 271 -15.61 -1.63 8.46
N GLN A 272 -14.89 -1.92 7.38
CA GLN A 272 -15.17 -3.05 6.50
C GLN A 272 -14.86 -4.36 7.23
N ARG A 273 -15.46 -4.56 8.41
CA ARG A 273 -15.64 -5.85 9.06
C ARG A 273 -17.14 -6.05 9.28
N ALA A 274 -17.90 -6.06 8.18
CA ALA A 274 -19.24 -6.62 8.17
C ALA A 274 -19.71 -6.86 6.73
N ARG A 275 -19.11 -7.83 6.02
CA ARG A 275 -19.91 -8.56 5.04
C ARG A 275 -20.98 -9.27 5.88
N GLN A 276 -22.23 -8.86 5.69
CA GLN A 276 -23.37 -9.30 6.45
C GLN A 276 -23.40 -10.83 6.52
N LYS A 277 -23.57 -11.37 7.74
CA LYS A 277 -23.89 -12.78 8.00
C LYS A 277 -25.19 -13.14 7.27
N GLY A 278 -25.08 -13.53 6.00
CA GLY A 278 -26.15 -14.06 5.18
C GLY A 278 -25.94 -15.56 4.96
N VAL A 279 -26.55 -16.36 5.82
CA VAL A 279 -27.04 -17.74 5.62
C VAL A 279 -26.20 -18.72 4.75
N ASP A 280 -25.38 -19.54 5.43
CA ASP A 280 -25.21 -21.01 5.31
C ASP A 280 -25.09 -21.71 3.93
N ALA A 281 -24.59 -21.05 2.89
CA ALA A 281 -23.79 -21.74 1.88
C ALA A 281 -22.31 -21.52 2.22
N VAL A 282 -21.52 -22.59 2.32
CA VAL A 282 -20.06 -22.48 2.45
C VAL A 282 -19.53 -22.04 1.08
N GLU A 283 -19.74 -20.77 0.74
CA GLU A 283 -19.22 -20.19 -0.50
C GLU A 283 -17.69 -20.15 -0.39
N SER A 284 -17.04 -20.93 -1.23
CA SER A 284 -15.61 -20.83 -1.48
C SER A 284 -15.36 -19.70 -2.47
N LEU A 285 -14.45 -18.82 -2.12
CA LEU A 285 -13.91 -17.75 -2.95
C LEU A 285 -12.65 -18.25 -3.67
N THR A 286 -12.44 -17.69 -4.85
CA THR A 286 -11.12 -17.58 -5.45
C THR A 286 -10.66 -16.14 -5.29
N VAL A 287 -9.44 -15.92 -4.82
CA VAL A 287 -8.88 -14.56 -4.68
C VAL A 287 -7.61 -14.42 -5.51
N GLY A 288 -7.48 -13.30 -6.20
CA GLY A 288 -6.25 -12.86 -6.84
C GLY A 288 -5.47 -11.94 -5.91
N LEU A 289 -4.25 -12.32 -5.59
CA LEU A 289 -3.29 -11.60 -4.77
C LEU A 289 -2.26 -10.92 -5.69
N PHE A 290 -1.97 -9.65 -5.47
CA PHE A 290 -1.04 -8.85 -6.28
C PHE A 290 0.29 -8.65 -5.53
N PHE A 291 1.40 -8.76 -6.27
CA PHE A 291 2.75 -8.60 -5.75
C PHE A 291 3.56 -7.65 -6.64
N ASP A 292 4.42 -6.84 -6.02
CA ASP A 292 5.44 -6.03 -6.69
C ASP A 292 6.55 -6.96 -7.21
N GLU A 293 6.51 -7.26 -8.50
CA GLU A 293 7.44 -8.17 -9.19
C GLU A 293 8.89 -7.64 -9.14
N ASP A 294 9.08 -6.32 -9.02
CA ASP A 294 10.42 -5.71 -8.94
C ASP A 294 11.06 -5.91 -7.55
N ARG A 295 10.27 -6.31 -6.53
CA ARG A 295 10.73 -6.54 -5.15
C ARG A 295 10.86 -8.02 -4.77
N VAL A 296 10.65 -8.95 -5.69
CA VAL A 296 10.57 -10.39 -5.38
C VAL A 296 11.31 -11.24 -6.42
N GLU A 297 12.01 -12.28 -5.95
CA GLU A 297 12.66 -13.22 -6.85
C GLU A 297 11.65 -14.21 -7.48
N PRO A 298 11.89 -14.68 -8.72
CA PRO A 298 11.07 -15.71 -9.32
C PRO A 298 10.96 -16.96 -8.42
N GLY A 299 9.73 -17.40 -8.13
CA GLY A 299 9.49 -18.56 -7.28
C GLY A 299 9.44 -18.26 -5.76
N GLN A 300 9.78 -17.05 -5.33
CA GLN A 300 9.62 -16.64 -3.93
C GLN A 300 8.14 -16.42 -3.60
N ILE A 301 7.35 -15.87 -4.52
CA ILE A 301 5.89 -15.69 -4.36
C ILE A 301 5.23 -17.02 -4.00
N ASP A 302 5.52 -18.08 -4.75
CA ASP A 302 4.99 -19.43 -4.55
C ASP A 302 5.26 -19.91 -3.13
N ARG A 303 6.51 -19.77 -2.68
CA ARG A 303 6.94 -20.22 -1.34
C ARG A 303 6.27 -19.42 -0.24
N GLU A 304 6.26 -18.09 -0.34
CA GLU A 304 5.73 -17.24 0.72
C GLU A 304 4.21 -17.40 0.83
N VAL A 305 3.48 -17.43 -0.30
CA VAL A 305 2.03 -17.67 -0.32
C VAL A 305 1.69 -19.03 0.29
N LEU A 306 2.33 -20.11 -0.17
CA LEU A 306 2.07 -21.45 0.35
C LEU A 306 2.39 -21.57 1.85
N ALA A 307 3.49 -20.99 2.32
CA ALA A 307 3.81 -20.97 3.74
C ALA A 307 2.73 -20.24 4.58
N ARG A 308 2.18 -19.13 4.08
CA ARG A 308 1.13 -18.37 4.78
C ARG A 308 -0.21 -19.09 4.76
N LEU A 309 -0.55 -19.76 3.65
CA LEU A 309 -1.75 -20.60 3.58
C LEU A 309 -1.72 -21.70 4.63
N LEU A 310 -0.59 -22.39 4.80
CA LEU A 310 -0.44 -23.43 5.82
C LEU A 310 -0.57 -22.88 7.26
N ARG A 311 -0.17 -21.63 7.49
CA ARG A 311 -0.31 -20.99 8.80
C ARG A 311 -1.74 -20.56 9.09
N VAL A 312 -2.40 -19.94 8.13
CA VAL A 312 -3.74 -19.34 8.29
C VAL A 312 -4.84 -20.42 8.27
N ILE A 313 -4.68 -21.45 7.44
CA ILE A 313 -5.74 -22.41 7.16
C ILE A 313 -5.44 -23.72 7.89
N PRO A 314 -6.35 -24.23 8.74
CA PRO A 314 -6.14 -25.47 9.46
C PRO A 314 -6.15 -26.66 8.50
N GLU A 315 -5.33 -27.68 8.81
CA GLU A 315 -5.06 -28.83 7.93
C GLU A 315 -6.33 -29.51 7.37
N HIS A 316 -7.32 -29.78 8.23
CA HIS A 316 -8.57 -30.43 7.84
C HIS A 316 -9.47 -29.62 6.89
N ARG A 317 -9.10 -28.37 6.56
CA ARG A 317 -9.82 -27.49 5.63
C ARG A 317 -9.02 -27.15 4.38
N ARG A 318 -7.83 -27.73 4.23
CA ARG A 318 -6.98 -27.46 3.07
C ARG A 318 -7.37 -28.40 1.94
N ASP A 319 -8.12 -27.84 1.00
CA ASP A 319 -8.25 -28.30 -0.37
C ASP A 319 -8.28 -27.03 -1.22
N LEU A 320 -7.09 -26.51 -1.49
CA LEU A 320 -6.88 -25.17 -2.04
C LEU A 320 -6.07 -25.27 -3.32
N GLY A 321 -6.51 -24.59 -4.37
CA GLY A 321 -5.72 -24.38 -5.57
C GLY A 321 -4.90 -23.10 -5.47
N VAL A 322 -3.69 -23.11 -6.03
CA VAL A 322 -2.80 -21.95 -6.09
C VAL A 322 -2.19 -21.88 -7.48
N ALA A 323 -2.30 -20.73 -8.12
CA ALA A 323 -1.78 -20.47 -9.45
C ALA A 323 -1.04 -19.13 -9.46
N ILE A 324 0.12 -19.05 -10.09
CA ILE A 324 0.92 -17.82 -10.15
C ILE A 324 1.23 -17.50 -11.60
N ALA A 325 1.02 -16.25 -11.98
CA ALA A 325 1.38 -15.69 -13.28
C ALA A 325 1.93 -14.27 -13.12
N SER A 326 2.95 -13.93 -13.91
CA SER A 326 3.31 -12.52 -14.08
C SER A 326 2.22 -11.84 -14.91
N VAL A 327 1.73 -10.67 -14.46
CA VAL A 327 0.76 -9.92 -15.24
C VAL A 327 1.53 -9.13 -16.29
N CYS A 328 1.62 -9.69 -17.49
CA CYS A 328 2.17 -8.98 -18.64
C CYS A 328 1.19 -7.88 -19.11
N HIS A 329 1.20 -6.76 -18.38
CA HIS A 329 0.50 -5.53 -18.71
C HIS A 329 0.81 -4.85 -20.05
N PRO A 330 1.97 -5.05 -20.73
CA PRO A 330 2.28 -4.30 -21.95
C PRO A 330 1.23 -4.42 -23.05
N GLN A 331 0.56 -5.56 -23.17
CA GLN A 331 -0.46 -5.79 -24.20
C GLN A 331 -1.77 -5.03 -23.90
N LEU A 332 -2.19 -4.99 -22.63
CA LEU A 332 -3.36 -4.22 -22.21
C LEU A 332 -3.10 -2.71 -22.33
N TYR A 333 -1.89 -2.23 -22.00
CA TYR A 333 -1.55 -0.81 -22.17
C TYR A 333 -1.34 -0.41 -23.63
N ALA A 334 -0.82 -1.30 -24.48
CA ALA A 334 -0.66 -1.05 -25.91
C ALA A 334 -2.01 -0.78 -26.60
N SER A 335 -3.12 -1.27 -26.04
CA SER A 335 -4.48 -1.01 -26.52
C SER A 335 -5.01 0.40 -26.18
N GLY A 336 -4.26 1.21 -25.42
CA GLY A 336 -4.66 2.56 -25.01
C GLY A 336 -5.63 2.60 -23.81
N VAL A 337 -5.93 1.45 -23.20
CA VAL A 337 -6.77 1.36 -22.01
C VAL A 337 -6.05 1.98 -20.82
N ARG A 338 -6.77 2.82 -20.05
CA ARG A 338 -6.22 3.47 -18.86
C ARG A 338 -6.20 2.51 -17.67
N ALA A 339 -5.18 2.64 -16.82
CA ALA A 339 -5.08 1.86 -15.57
C ALA A 339 -6.33 1.97 -14.68
N VAL A 340 -6.98 3.15 -14.64
CA VAL A 340 -8.21 3.35 -13.88
C VAL A 340 -9.41 2.57 -14.43
N ASP A 341 -9.45 2.36 -15.75
CA ASP A 341 -10.50 1.56 -16.38
C ASP A 341 -10.30 0.07 -16.07
N LEU A 342 -9.05 -0.40 -16.10
CA LEU A 342 -8.70 -1.77 -15.69
C LEU A 342 -9.05 -1.99 -14.21
N ALA A 343 -8.66 -1.07 -13.33
CA ALA A 343 -8.98 -1.16 -11.91
C ALA A 343 -10.49 -1.19 -11.66
N ALA A 344 -11.27 -0.36 -12.36
CA ALA A 344 -12.73 -0.40 -12.25
C ALA A 344 -13.30 -1.76 -12.66
N HIS A 345 -12.83 -2.34 -13.78
CA HIS A 345 -13.29 -3.63 -14.27
C HIS A 345 -12.81 -4.83 -13.43
N LEU A 346 -11.74 -4.66 -12.65
CA LEU A 346 -11.26 -5.66 -11.69
C LEU A 346 -12.00 -5.59 -10.35
N LEU A 347 -12.48 -4.41 -9.94
CA LEU A 347 -12.99 -4.21 -8.57
C LEU A 347 -14.51 -4.02 -8.47
N ALA A 348 -15.17 -3.55 -9.53
CA ALA A 348 -16.58 -3.17 -9.50
C ALA A 348 -17.49 -4.31 -9.94
N ARG A 349 -18.44 -4.68 -9.07
CA ARG A 349 -19.45 -5.71 -9.34
C ARG A 349 -20.62 -5.58 -8.36
N GLU A 350 -21.79 -6.08 -8.77
CA GLU A 350 -22.91 -6.36 -7.88
C GLU A 350 -23.23 -7.88 -7.86
N PRO A 351 -23.29 -8.54 -6.69
CA PRO A 351 -22.89 -8.03 -5.37
C PRO A 351 -21.39 -7.70 -5.32
N ALA A 352 -20.99 -6.84 -4.38
CA ALA A 352 -19.61 -6.40 -4.24
C ALA A 352 -18.67 -7.59 -3.96
N LEU A 353 -17.54 -7.60 -4.66
CA LEU A 353 -16.43 -8.52 -4.49
C LEU A 353 -15.68 -8.26 -3.18
N TRP A 354 -15.08 -9.30 -2.58
CA TRP A 354 -14.02 -9.09 -1.59
C TRP A 354 -12.84 -8.39 -2.27
N LYS A 355 -12.26 -7.38 -1.62
CA LYS A 355 -11.13 -6.62 -2.16
C LYS A 355 -10.45 -5.81 -1.07
N THR A 356 -9.19 -5.50 -1.30
CA THR A 356 -8.35 -4.70 -0.41
C THR A 356 -7.96 -3.35 -1.03
N PHE A 357 -8.54 -3.03 -2.19
CA PHE A 357 -8.23 -1.84 -2.97
C PHE A 357 -9.48 -1.03 -3.25
N THR A 358 -9.25 0.27 -3.41
CA THR A 358 -10.14 1.19 -4.11
C THR A 358 -9.79 1.23 -5.60
N ILE A 359 -10.69 1.70 -6.46
CA ILE A 359 -10.42 1.84 -7.90
C ILE A 359 -9.19 2.71 -8.14
N PRO A 360 -9.08 3.91 -7.54
CA PRO A 360 -7.91 4.74 -7.77
C PRO A 360 -6.63 4.17 -7.13
N GLY A 361 -6.74 3.50 -5.97
CA GLY A 361 -5.61 2.81 -5.34
C GLY A 361 -5.00 1.74 -6.25
N LEU A 362 -5.82 0.83 -6.79
CA LEU A 362 -5.33 -0.18 -7.73
C LEU A 362 -4.86 0.46 -9.04
N ALA A 363 -5.51 1.51 -9.53
CA ALA A 363 -5.08 2.23 -10.73
C ALA A 363 -3.69 2.86 -10.59
N ALA A 364 -3.36 3.37 -9.41
CA ALA A 364 -2.05 3.94 -9.10
C ALA A 364 -0.99 2.84 -9.07
N VAL A 365 -1.26 1.72 -8.39
CA VAL A 365 -0.39 0.53 -8.37
C VAL A 365 -0.12 0.01 -9.79
N LEU A 366 -1.17 -0.21 -10.59
CA LEU A 366 -1.09 -0.69 -11.96
C LEU A 366 -0.19 0.19 -12.85
N LYS A 367 -0.11 1.49 -12.55
CA LYS A 367 0.68 2.46 -13.33
C LYS A 367 2.14 2.52 -12.91
N GLU A 368 2.44 2.24 -11.63
CA GLU A 368 3.76 2.47 -11.04
C GLU A 368 4.55 1.18 -10.82
N THR A 369 3.90 0.03 -10.79
CA THR A 369 4.48 -1.23 -10.35
C THR A 369 4.30 -2.33 -11.40
N ASN A 370 5.35 -3.13 -11.62
CA ASN A 370 5.22 -4.38 -12.36
C ASN A 370 4.56 -5.41 -11.44
N LEU A 371 3.39 -5.93 -11.81
CA LEU A 371 2.61 -6.81 -10.96
C LEU A 371 2.74 -8.28 -11.35
N ALA A 372 3.02 -9.12 -10.35
CA ALA A 372 2.73 -10.54 -10.40
C ALA A 372 1.42 -10.83 -9.68
N VAL A 373 0.71 -11.87 -10.12
CA VAL A 373 -0.58 -12.27 -9.56
C VAL A 373 -0.56 -13.73 -9.15
N CYS A 374 -1.07 -14.00 -7.95
CA CYS A 374 -1.33 -15.34 -7.44
C CYS A 374 -2.84 -15.51 -7.25
N ALA A 375 -3.47 -16.44 -7.97
CA ALA A 375 -4.83 -16.87 -7.66
C ALA A 375 -4.79 -17.97 -6.59
N VAL A 376 -5.67 -17.88 -5.60
CA VAL A 376 -5.88 -18.91 -4.58
C VAL A 376 -7.36 -19.26 -4.54
N SER A 377 -7.70 -20.51 -4.86
CA SER A 377 -9.06 -21.04 -4.89
C SER A 377 -9.39 -21.82 -3.62
N GLY A 378 -10.69 -21.94 -3.30
CA GLY A 378 -11.16 -22.74 -2.16
C GLY A 378 -11.16 -22.01 -0.81
N LEU A 379 -10.92 -20.69 -0.78
CA LEU A 379 -10.87 -19.92 0.46
C LEU A 379 -12.27 -19.56 0.97
N ARG A 380 -12.46 -19.49 2.29
CA ARG A 380 -13.61 -18.78 2.86
C ARG A 380 -13.34 -17.27 2.92
N PRO A 381 -14.37 -16.42 2.95
CA PRO A 381 -14.19 -14.97 3.10
C PRO A 381 -13.32 -14.57 4.30
N GLU A 382 -13.48 -15.25 5.45
CA GLU A 382 -12.66 -14.97 6.64
C GLU A 382 -11.18 -15.32 6.40
N GLN A 383 -10.92 -16.43 5.72
CA GLN A 383 -9.57 -16.90 5.42
C GLN A 383 -8.85 -16.01 4.40
N ALA A 384 -9.60 -15.43 3.46
CA ALA A 384 -9.05 -14.43 2.55
C ALA A 384 -8.58 -13.18 3.30
N GLY A 385 -9.36 -12.72 4.29
CA GLY A 385 -8.97 -11.62 5.18
C GLY A 385 -7.74 -11.97 6.03
N ASP A 386 -7.74 -13.13 6.69
CA ASP A 386 -6.61 -13.58 7.50
C ASP A 386 -5.32 -13.75 6.66
N LEU A 387 -5.45 -14.19 5.41
CA LEU A 387 -4.32 -14.31 4.46
C LEU A 387 -3.79 -12.94 4.03
N ASP A 388 -4.67 -11.99 3.71
CA ASP A 388 -4.31 -10.59 3.39
C ASP A 388 -3.53 -9.95 4.56
N ASP A 389 -4.04 -10.10 5.78
CA ASP A 389 -3.41 -9.55 6.98
C ASP A 389 -1.98 -10.09 7.19
N VAL A 390 -1.80 -11.42 7.13
CA VAL A 390 -0.48 -12.04 7.33
C VAL A 390 0.50 -11.71 6.19
N LEU A 391 0.03 -11.68 4.93
CA LEU A 391 0.90 -11.31 3.81
C LEU A 391 1.32 -9.84 3.89
N ARG A 392 0.42 -8.94 4.27
CA ARG A 392 0.72 -7.51 4.44
C ARG A 392 1.72 -7.25 5.55
N GLU A 393 1.66 -8.02 6.65
CA GLU A 393 2.59 -7.88 7.77
C GLU A 393 3.98 -8.42 7.45
N GLU A 394 4.05 -9.56 6.74
CA GLU A 394 5.30 -10.35 6.70
C GLU A 394 5.98 -10.40 5.33
N PHE A 395 5.31 -9.96 4.26
CA PHE A 395 5.86 -10.07 2.92
C PHE A 395 5.78 -8.72 2.19
N GLU A 396 6.90 -7.99 2.21
CA GLU A 396 7.02 -6.64 1.68
C GLU A 396 6.56 -6.48 0.22
N ALA A 397 6.74 -7.53 -0.60
CA ALA A 397 6.31 -7.50 -2.00
C ALA A 397 4.79 -7.60 -2.17
N TYR A 398 4.02 -7.95 -1.14
CA TYR A 398 2.57 -8.06 -1.23
C TYR A 398 1.89 -6.69 -1.26
N VAL A 399 1.01 -6.48 -2.25
CA VAL A 399 0.36 -5.18 -2.48
C VAL A 399 -1.11 -5.18 -2.04
N GLY A 400 -1.80 -6.31 -2.18
CA GLY A 400 -3.22 -6.51 -1.82
C GLY A 400 -3.91 -7.60 -2.64
N GLY A 401 -5.24 -7.68 -2.60
CA GLY A 401 -6.00 -8.69 -3.35
C GLY A 401 -7.44 -8.31 -3.72
N VAL A 402 -8.04 -9.14 -4.57
CA VAL A 402 -9.44 -9.05 -5.02
C VAL A 402 -10.03 -10.45 -5.24
N GLU A 403 -11.32 -10.63 -5.00
CA GLU A 403 -12.07 -11.82 -5.36
C GLU A 403 -12.08 -11.98 -6.89
N ARG A 404 -11.67 -13.15 -7.35
CA ARG A 404 -11.72 -13.52 -8.76
C ARG A 404 -13.12 -14.00 -9.10
N ASP A 405 -13.69 -13.45 -10.17
CA ASP A 405 -14.93 -13.93 -10.74
C ASP A 405 -14.78 -14.24 -12.23
N ASP A 406 -14.95 -15.51 -12.59
CA ASP A 406 -14.79 -15.98 -13.97
C ASP A 406 -15.88 -15.49 -14.94
N GLY A 407 -16.97 -14.93 -14.43
CA GLY A 407 -17.97 -14.21 -15.24
C GLY A 407 -17.46 -12.88 -15.77
N LEU A 408 -16.40 -12.31 -15.18
CA LEU A 408 -15.79 -11.07 -15.64
C LEU A 408 -14.67 -11.40 -16.64
N TRP A 409 -14.79 -10.85 -17.85
CA TRP A 409 -13.81 -11.09 -18.92
C TRP A 409 -12.39 -10.71 -18.48
N LEU A 410 -12.21 -9.56 -17.84
CA LEU A 410 -10.89 -9.09 -17.44
C LEU A 410 -10.27 -9.98 -16.37
N HIS A 411 -11.07 -10.61 -15.52
CA HIS A 411 -10.56 -11.55 -14.52
C HIS A 411 -10.01 -12.81 -15.19
N ARG A 412 -10.66 -13.32 -16.23
CA ARG A 412 -10.17 -14.47 -17.00
C ARG A 412 -8.87 -14.17 -17.74
N GLU A 413 -8.67 -12.93 -18.17
CA GLU A 413 -7.44 -12.49 -18.85
C GLU A 413 -6.28 -12.22 -17.88
N VAL A 414 -6.58 -11.67 -16.69
CA VAL A 414 -5.56 -11.23 -15.74
C VAL A 414 -5.16 -12.34 -14.77
N PHE A 415 -6.12 -13.14 -14.29
CA PHE A 415 -5.85 -14.20 -13.33
C PHE A 415 -5.55 -15.52 -14.04
N PRO A 416 -4.55 -16.28 -13.57
CA PRO A 416 -4.23 -17.58 -14.17
C PRO A 416 -5.43 -18.52 -14.11
N GLY A 417 -5.79 -19.11 -15.26
CA GLY A 417 -7.00 -19.93 -15.40
C GLY A 417 -6.96 -21.27 -14.64
N HIS A 418 -5.76 -21.77 -14.31
CA HIS A 418 -5.55 -23.12 -13.80
C HIS A 418 -4.58 -23.14 -12.63
N ASP A 419 -4.82 -24.05 -11.68
CA ASP A 419 -3.99 -24.25 -10.52
C ASP A 419 -2.64 -24.87 -10.92
N ARG A 420 -1.55 -24.29 -10.41
CA ARG A 420 -0.20 -24.85 -10.51
C ARG A 420 0.11 -25.77 -9.34
N TYR A 421 -0.49 -25.47 -8.20
CA TYR A 421 -0.34 -26.22 -6.96
C TYR A 421 -1.72 -26.49 -6.37
N ARG A 422 -1.87 -27.66 -5.76
CA ARG A 422 -3.03 -27.97 -4.92
C ARG A 422 -2.56 -28.41 -3.54
N VAL A 423 -3.07 -27.73 -2.51
CA VAL A 423 -2.74 -28.01 -1.10
C VAL A 423 -3.86 -28.87 -0.52
N VAL A 424 -3.53 -30.12 -0.18
CA VAL A 424 -4.48 -31.10 0.37
C VAL A 424 -3.99 -31.57 1.73
N GLY A 425 -4.65 -31.13 2.81
CA GLY A 425 -4.20 -31.41 4.16
C GLY A 425 -2.77 -30.90 4.41
N ALA A 426 -1.84 -31.79 4.74
CA ALA A 426 -0.42 -31.45 4.91
C ALA A 426 0.44 -31.68 3.64
N GLY A 427 -0.18 -32.07 2.52
CA GLY A 427 0.48 -32.40 1.27
C GLY A 427 0.41 -31.29 0.23
N LEU A 428 1.36 -31.33 -0.70
CA LEU A 428 1.39 -30.51 -1.91
C LEU A 428 1.26 -31.39 -3.14
N ARG A 429 0.42 -30.96 -4.07
CA ARG A 429 0.24 -31.56 -5.38
C ARG A 429 0.70 -30.56 -6.43
N LEU A 430 1.67 -30.94 -7.25
CA LEU A 430 2.13 -30.15 -8.38
C LEU A 430 1.25 -30.49 -9.57
N CYS A 431 0.42 -29.55 -10.00
CA CYS A 431 -0.56 -29.80 -11.04
C CYS A 431 0.10 -29.67 -12.42
N TYR A 432 -0.19 -30.62 -13.31
CA TYR A 432 0.23 -30.57 -14.71
C TYR A 432 -0.93 -30.95 -15.63
N SER A 433 -0.83 -30.56 -16.90
CA SER A 433 -1.67 -31.10 -17.97
C SER A 433 -0.83 -31.77 -19.05
N GLU A 434 -1.45 -32.62 -19.87
CA GLU A 434 -0.81 -33.20 -21.06
C GLU A 434 -0.28 -32.11 -22.02
N GLY A 435 -0.95 -30.95 -22.10
CA GLY A 435 -0.44 -29.80 -22.83
C GLY A 435 0.88 -29.27 -22.27
N ASP A 436 1.04 -29.20 -20.95
CA ASP A 436 2.32 -28.76 -20.35
C ASP A 436 3.48 -29.68 -20.72
N LEU A 437 3.24 -30.98 -20.85
CA LEU A 437 4.22 -31.95 -21.33
C LEU A 437 4.47 -31.81 -22.83
N ALA A 438 3.40 -31.71 -23.63
CA ALA A 438 3.49 -31.61 -25.09
C ALA A 438 4.22 -30.35 -25.55
N TYR A 439 4.04 -29.23 -24.85
CA TYR A 439 4.69 -27.95 -25.15
C TYR A 439 6.04 -27.75 -24.44
N GLY A 440 6.52 -28.76 -23.70
CA GLY A 440 7.81 -28.70 -23.00
C GLY A 440 7.87 -27.61 -21.92
N ARG A 441 6.73 -27.29 -21.30
CA ARG A 441 6.67 -26.36 -20.16
C ARG A 441 7.17 -27.02 -18.87
N ILE A 442 7.11 -28.35 -18.82
CA ILE A 442 7.71 -29.19 -17.79
C ILE A 442 8.73 -30.09 -18.50
N ASP A 443 10.01 -29.90 -18.20
CA ASP A 443 11.06 -30.77 -18.74
C ASP A 443 11.12 -32.09 -17.97
N GLN A 444 11.72 -33.12 -18.56
CA GLN A 444 11.98 -34.39 -17.89
C GLN A 444 12.79 -34.19 -16.59
N ASP A 445 13.69 -33.21 -16.57
CA ASP A 445 14.47 -32.85 -15.38
C ASP A 445 13.61 -32.24 -14.26
N ASP A 446 12.45 -31.64 -14.58
CA ASP A 446 11.56 -31.02 -13.59
C ASP A 446 10.77 -32.05 -12.78
N TRP A 447 10.52 -33.23 -13.35
CA TRP A 447 9.72 -34.29 -12.72
C TRP A 447 10.26 -34.71 -11.35
N ASP A 448 11.58 -34.80 -11.20
CA ASP A 448 12.21 -35.10 -9.92
C ASP A 448 12.64 -33.83 -9.17
N ARG A 449 13.08 -32.78 -9.89
CA ARG A 449 13.65 -31.57 -9.31
C ARG A 449 12.62 -30.75 -8.53
N GLU A 450 11.45 -30.49 -9.10
CA GLU A 450 10.45 -29.63 -8.45
C GLU A 450 9.85 -30.26 -7.19
N PRO A 451 9.43 -31.55 -7.17
CA PRO A 451 9.04 -32.20 -5.93
C PRO A 451 10.15 -32.22 -4.89
N ALA A 452 11.41 -32.48 -5.31
CA ALA A 452 12.55 -32.45 -4.38
C ALA A 452 12.76 -31.05 -3.78
N ARG A 453 12.67 -30.00 -4.59
CA ARG A 453 12.74 -28.60 -4.14
C ARG A 453 11.68 -28.28 -3.08
N TRP A 454 10.44 -28.73 -3.27
CA TRP A 454 9.40 -28.48 -2.26
C TRP A 454 9.61 -29.31 -1.00
N ARG A 455 10.06 -30.56 -1.11
CA ARG A 455 10.38 -31.40 0.06
C ARG A 455 11.49 -30.79 0.92
N THR A 456 12.50 -30.15 0.32
CA THR A 456 13.59 -29.52 1.08
C THR A 456 13.15 -28.29 1.88
N THR A 457 12.02 -27.67 1.55
CA THR A 457 11.44 -26.58 2.35
C THR A 457 10.93 -27.05 3.71
N GLY A 458 10.57 -28.33 3.85
CA GLY A 458 9.96 -28.88 5.07
C GLY A 458 8.54 -28.39 5.35
N LEU A 459 7.91 -27.65 4.42
CA LEU A 459 6.55 -27.12 4.59
C LEU A 459 5.47 -28.21 4.49
N PHE A 460 5.72 -29.26 3.71
CA PHE A 460 4.74 -30.29 3.38
C PHE A 460 5.22 -31.68 3.82
N GLN A 461 4.28 -32.53 4.26
CA GLN A 461 4.56 -33.93 4.62
C GLN A 461 4.84 -34.78 3.39
N ASP A 462 4.07 -34.55 2.31
CA ASP A 462 4.22 -35.22 1.02
C ASP A 462 4.14 -34.22 -0.14
N VAL A 463 4.89 -34.50 -1.20
CA VAL A 463 4.86 -33.73 -2.45
C VAL A 463 4.83 -34.71 -3.60
N ALA A 464 3.85 -34.57 -4.48
CA ALA A 464 3.69 -35.41 -5.67
C ALA A 464 3.13 -34.59 -6.83
N TRP A 465 3.30 -35.10 -8.05
CA TRP A 465 2.58 -34.59 -9.21
C TRP A 465 1.13 -35.11 -9.21
N GLU A 466 0.21 -34.28 -9.71
CA GLU A 466 -1.19 -34.60 -9.94
C GLU A 466 -1.58 -34.07 -11.31
N GLU A 467 -2.23 -34.89 -12.12
CA GLU A 467 -2.76 -34.45 -13.40
C GLU A 467 -4.05 -33.65 -13.17
N ASP A 468 -4.17 -32.49 -13.79
CA ASP A 468 -5.44 -31.78 -13.95
C ASP A 468 -6.18 -32.38 -15.15
N GLU A 469 -6.94 -33.45 -14.91
CA GLU A 469 -7.67 -34.20 -15.96
C GLU A 469 -8.58 -33.28 -16.80
N ALA A 470 -9.19 -32.26 -16.19
CA ALA A 470 -10.07 -31.34 -16.88
C ALA A 470 -9.29 -30.46 -17.86
N ARG A 471 -8.10 -29.99 -17.44
CA ARG A 471 -7.20 -29.23 -18.30
C ARG A 471 -6.55 -30.09 -19.36
N SER A 472 -6.11 -31.30 -19.05
CA SER A 472 -5.59 -32.26 -20.04
C SER A 472 -6.62 -32.52 -21.15
N ALA A 473 -7.88 -32.76 -20.79
CA ALA A 473 -8.94 -32.97 -21.77
C ALA A 473 -9.21 -31.73 -22.65
N ALA A 474 -9.11 -30.53 -22.08
CA ALA A 474 -9.24 -29.28 -22.83
C ALA A 474 -8.07 -29.05 -23.79
N ASP A 475 -6.84 -29.28 -23.33
CA ASP A 475 -5.62 -29.17 -24.14
C ASP A 475 -5.63 -30.19 -25.31
N GLU A 476 -6.06 -31.42 -25.05
CA GLU A 476 -6.23 -32.46 -26.09
C GLU A 476 -7.28 -32.06 -27.13
N ALA A 477 -8.40 -31.48 -26.69
CA ALA A 477 -9.45 -31.02 -27.58
C ALA A 477 -8.99 -29.85 -28.47
N GLU A 478 -8.27 -28.87 -27.89
CA GLU A 478 -7.68 -27.76 -28.64
C GLU A 478 -6.64 -28.24 -29.65
N ALA A 479 -5.75 -29.17 -29.23
CA ALA A 479 -4.77 -29.76 -30.12
C ALA A 479 -5.43 -30.52 -31.28
N ALA A 480 -6.50 -31.27 -31.02
CA ALA A 480 -7.27 -31.96 -32.05
C ALA A 480 -7.93 -30.99 -33.04
N GLU A 481 -8.46 -29.86 -32.56
CA GLU A 481 -9.05 -28.82 -33.41
C GLU A 481 -8.00 -28.14 -34.30
N LEU A 482 -6.83 -27.79 -33.75
CA LEU A 482 -5.72 -27.21 -34.50
C LEU A 482 -5.21 -28.17 -35.58
N LEU A 483 -5.07 -29.45 -35.27
CA LEU A 483 -4.69 -30.47 -36.24
C LEU A 483 -5.77 -30.62 -37.32
N ALA A 484 -7.05 -30.66 -36.95
CA ALA A 484 -8.15 -30.70 -37.91
C ALA A 484 -8.15 -29.49 -38.85
N GLY A 485 -7.86 -28.28 -38.34
CA GLY A 485 -7.72 -27.06 -39.14
C GLY A 485 -6.51 -27.08 -40.08
N LEU A 486 -5.38 -27.65 -39.67
CA LEU A 486 -4.19 -27.82 -40.51
C LEU A 486 -4.38 -28.88 -41.61
N TYR A 487 -5.16 -29.93 -41.34
CA TYR A 487 -5.45 -31.02 -42.27
C TYR A 487 -6.77 -30.86 -43.04
N ALA A 488 -7.52 -29.79 -42.79
CA ALA A 488 -8.59 -29.34 -43.68
C ALA A 488 -7.96 -28.84 -44.99
N VAL A 489 -7.56 -29.78 -45.84
CA VAL A 489 -7.17 -29.52 -47.22
C VAL A 489 -8.32 -28.70 -47.83
N PRO A 490 -8.09 -27.47 -48.31
CA PRO A 490 -9.14 -26.77 -49.03
C PRO A 490 -9.53 -27.68 -50.18
N ASP A 491 -10.80 -28.12 -50.19
CA ASP A 491 -11.38 -28.79 -51.35
C ASP A 491 -11.09 -27.89 -52.54
N ASP A 492 -10.15 -28.32 -53.37
CA ASP A 492 -9.68 -27.62 -54.56
C ASP A 492 -10.94 -27.35 -55.41
N PRO A 493 -11.42 -26.09 -55.52
CA PRO A 493 -12.64 -25.83 -56.24
C PRO A 493 -12.35 -26.09 -57.71
N GLU A 494 -12.84 -27.24 -58.19
CA GLU A 494 -13.01 -27.65 -59.58
C GLU A 494 -12.17 -26.88 -60.59
N ALA A 495 -11.12 -27.56 -61.04
CA ALA A 495 -10.45 -27.37 -62.32
C ALA A 495 -11.33 -26.63 -63.35
N ASP A 496 -10.87 -25.45 -63.75
CA ASP A 496 -11.38 -24.70 -64.91
C ASP A 496 -11.66 -25.68 -66.06
N PRO A 497 -12.91 -25.79 -66.56
CA PRO A 497 -13.18 -26.65 -67.70
C PRO A 497 -12.39 -26.12 -68.91
N GLU A 498 -11.60 -27.00 -69.51
CA GLU A 498 -10.77 -26.71 -70.68
C GLU A 498 -11.52 -25.85 -71.71
N PRO A 499 -10.92 -24.76 -72.22
CA PRO A 499 -11.54 -23.97 -73.27
C PRO A 499 -11.64 -24.82 -74.54
N GLY A 500 -12.88 -25.13 -74.92
CA GLY A 500 -13.23 -25.87 -76.12
C GLY A 500 -12.50 -25.33 -77.35
N ARG A 501 -11.67 -26.20 -77.95
CA ARG A 501 -11.21 -26.08 -79.33
C ARG A 501 -12.36 -26.42 -80.26
N ASP A 502 -13.01 -25.40 -80.82
CA ASP A 502 -13.82 -25.57 -82.03
C ASP A 502 -13.11 -25.01 -83.27
N ARG A 503 -13.31 -25.76 -84.36
CA ARG A 503 -12.90 -25.50 -85.74
C ARG A 503 -13.91 -24.62 -86.47
#